data_AF-C0PIU7-F1
#
_entry.id   AF-C0PIU7-F1
#
_cell.length_a   1.000
_cell.length_b   1.000
_cell.length_c   1.000
_cell.angle_alpha   90.00
_cell.angle_beta   90.00
_cell.angle_gamma   90.00
#
_symmetry.space_group_name_H-M   'P 1'
#
loop_
_entity.id
_entity.type
_entity.pdbx_description
1 polymer ?
#
loop_
_entity_poly.entity_id
_entity_poly.type
_entity_poly.pdbx_seq_one_letter_code
_entity_poly.pdbx_strand_id
1 'polypeptide(L)'
;MELSSLVPYSGLPRATFHFPIGQVSVEEKRNEDDEKVLSVYGIGKSDFLDGVLTAQYNENDLNLRYCYKDKELTLVPSVSLPSNAVSIDFKRRFGPDDKLSYRYIFDTDEWNAVYKHKVGKNFKVKAGYDSEVRVGWASLWVGEEGGKAKTAPMKTKLQLMLQVPQDNPRNPYFLFNVKKRWDL
;
A
#
# COMPACT_ATOMS: atom_id res chain seq x y z
N MET A 1 -22.69 9.34 -18.88
CA MET A 1 -21.62 8.36 -19.16
C MET A 1 -20.65 9.03 -20.12
N GLU A 2 -19.36 8.85 -19.94
CA GLU A 2 -18.32 9.56 -20.70
C GLU A 2 -17.20 8.60 -21.09
N LEU A 3 -16.76 8.67 -22.34
CA LEU A 3 -15.61 7.93 -22.84
C LEU A 3 -14.48 8.90 -23.10
N SER A 4 -13.32 8.69 -22.48
CA SER A 4 -12.09 9.43 -22.77
C SER A 4 -11.03 8.49 -23.33
N SER A 5 -10.26 8.95 -24.30
CA SER A 5 -9.08 8.25 -24.79
C SER A 5 -7.86 9.18 -24.73
N LEU A 6 -6.74 8.63 -24.25
CA LEU A 6 -5.44 9.25 -24.34
C LEU A 6 -4.65 8.47 -25.38
N VAL A 7 -4.37 9.13 -26.50
CA VAL A 7 -3.35 8.70 -27.45
C VAL A 7 -2.18 9.67 -27.27
N PRO A 8 -1.27 9.42 -26.31
CA PRO A 8 -0.17 10.34 -26.04
C PRO A 8 0.85 10.34 -27.20
N TYR A 9 1.50 11.49 -27.43
CA TYR A 9 2.67 11.60 -28.31
C TYR A 9 3.86 10.74 -27.82
N SER A 10 3.87 10.40 -26.53
CA SER A 10 4.80 9.47 -25.89
C SER A 10 4.07 8.64 -24.81
N GLY A 11 3.74 7.40 -25.13
CA GLY A 11 3.06 6.44 -24.24
C GLY A 11 2.20 5.45 -25.01
N LEU A 12 1.71 4.40 -24.34
CA LEU A 12 0.83 3.40 -24.95
C LEU A 12 -0.64 3.86 -24.90
N PRO A 13 -1.49 3.42 -25.86
CA PRO A 13 -2.90 3.79 -25.90
C PRO A 13 -3.64 3.42 -24.62
N ARG A 14 -4.45 4.38 -24.10
CA ARG A 14 -5.33 4.14 -22.97
C ARG A 14 -6.74 4.70 -23.23
N ALA A 15 -7.75 3.88 -23.03
CA ALA A 15 -9.16 4.28 -23.07
C ALA A 15 -9.76 4.15 -21.67
N THR A 16 -10.61 5.09 -21.25
CA THR A 16 -11.31 5.04 -19.97
C THR A 16 -12.80 5.35 -20.15
N PHE A 17 -13.65 4.44 -19.72
CA PHE A 17 -15.10 4.58 -19.68
C PHE A 17 -15.55 4.93 -18.27
N HIS A 18 -16.27 6.04 -18.13
CA HIS A 18 -16.79 6.54 -16.85
C HIS A 18 -18.30 6.34 -16.77
N PHE A 19 -18.75 5.82 -15.62
CA PHE A 19 -20.15 5.57 -15.30
C PHE A 19 -20.45 6.06 -13.87
N PRO A 20 -21.73 6.22 -13.47
CA PRO A 20 -22.09 6.92 -12.24
C PRO A 20 -21.43 6.38 -10.96
N ILE A 21 -21.14 5.08 -10.93
CA ILE A 21 -20.58 4.39 -9.77
C ILE A 21 -19.11 4.00 -9.98
N GLY A 22 -18.43 4.44 -11.05
CA GLY A 22 -17.06 4.00 -11.29
C GLY A 22 -16.47 4.32 -12.65
N GLN A 23 -15.34 3.68 -12.95
CA GLN A 23 -14.68 3.76 -14.25
C GLN A 23 -13.98 2.44 -14.58
N VAL A 24 -13.85 2.15 -15.87
CA VAL A 24 -13.02 1.07 -16.41
C VAL A 24 -12.03 1.68 -17.38
N SER A 25 -10.74 1.43 -17.17
CA SER A 25 -9.65 1.77 -18.07
C SER A 25 -9.11 0.52 -18.74
N VAL A 26 -8.78 0.64 -20.02
CA VAL A 26 -8.01 -0.36 -20.79
C VAL A 26 -6.74 0.33 -21.27
N GLU A 27 -5.60 -0.31 -21.05
CA GLU A 27 -4.28 0.20 -21.42
C GLU A 27 -3.49 -0.91 -22.12
N GLU A 28 -2.97 -0.59 -23.30
CA GLU A 28 -2.04 -1.46 -24.01
C GLU A 28 -0.68 -1.44 -23.30
N LYS A 29 -0.07 -2.61 -23.15
CA LYS A 29 1.27 -2.81 -22.59
C LYS A 29 2.06 -3.71 -23.53
N ARG A 30 3.38 -3.71 -23.39
CA ARG A 30 4.26 -4.72 -23.99
C ARG A 30 4.77 -5.65 -22.89
N ASN A 31 4.74 -6.95 -23.15
CA ASN A 31 5.34 -7.94 -22.25
C ASN A 31 6.86 -8.01 -22.45
N GLU A 32 7.53 -8.93 -21.75
CA GLU A 32 8.98 -9.14 -21.85
C GLU A 32 9.44 -9.59 -23.25
N ASP A 33 8.55 -10.22 -24.02
CA ASP A 33 8.78 -10.67 -25.41
C ASP A 33 8.40 -9.61 -26.47
N ASP A 34 8.18 -8.35 -26.05
CA ASP A 34 7.76 -7.23 -26.90
C ASP A 34 6.38 -7.42 -27.58
N GLU A 35 5.59 -8.41 -27.14
CA GLU A 35 4.23 -8.66 -27.60
C GLU A 35 3.23 -7.71 -26.96
N LYS A 36 2.22 -7.32 -27.74
CA LYS A 36 1.14 -6.44 -27.31
C LYS A 36 0.18 -7.19 -26.39
N VAL A 37 0.09 -6.77 -25.14
CA VAL A 37 -0.86 -7.29 -24.15
C VAL A 37 -1.78 -6.18 -23.65
N LEU A 38 -3.02 -6.53 -23.31
CA LEU A 38 -3.99 -5.58 -22.77
C LEU A 38 -4.05 -5.72 -21.25
N SER A 39 -3.97 -4.59 -20.55
CA SER A 39 -4.27 -4.48 -19.13
C SER A 39 -5.62 -3.78 -18.95
N VAL A 40 -6.45 -4.30 -18.05
CA VAL A 40 -7.77 -3.76 -17.76
C VAL A 40 -7.83 -3.40 -16.28
N TYR A 41 -8.25 -2.19 -15.97
CA TYR A 41 -8.41 -1.72 -14.60
C TYR A 41 -9.82 -1.16 -14.41
N GLY A 42 -10.59 -1.76 -13.52
CA GLY A 42 -11.90 -1.30 -13.09
C GLY A 42 -11.88 -0.81 -11.65
N ILE A 43 -12.58 0.28 -11.38
CA ILE A 43 -12.88 0.74 -10.02
C ILE A 43 -14.36 1.11 -9.97
N GLY A 44 -15.05 0.59 -8.96
CA GLY A 44 -16.46 0.86 -8.72
C GLY A 44 -16.69 1.11 -7.23
N LYS A 45 -17.44 2.16 -6.91
CA LYS A 45 -17.94 2.42 -5.56
C LYS A 45 -19.37 1.90 -5.49
N SER A 46 -19.68 1.07 -4.51
CA SER A 46 -21.04 0.58 -4.29
C SER A 46 -21.63 1.22 -3.03
N ASP A 47 -22.90 1.59 -3.08
CA ASP A 47 -23.64 2.10 -1.93
C ASP A 47 -24.02 0.98 -0.94
N PHE A 48 -23.90 -0.29 -1.34
CA PHE A 48 -24.36 -1.44 -0.54
C PHE A 48 -23.47 -1.74 0.68
N LEU A 49 -22.20 -1.29 0.69
CA LEU A 49 -21.24 -1.59 1.77
C LEU A 49 -20.31 -0.42 2.15
N ASP A 50 -20.57 0.80 1.65
CA ASP A 50 -19.72 1.99 1.86
C ASP A 50 -18.25 1.82 1.45
N GLY A 51 -17.97 0.87 0.55
CA GLY A 51 -16.62 0.53 0.12
C GLY A 51 -16.38 0.72 -1.37
N VAL A 52 -15.11 0.54 -1.74
CA VAL A 52 -14.63 0.63 -3.12
C VAL A 52 -14.19 -0.75 -3.57
N LEU A 53 -14.80 -1.26 -4.64
CA LEU A 53 -14.37 -2.44 -5.36
C LEU A 53 -13.39 -2.02 -6.45
N THR A 54 -12.27 -2.72 -6.55
CA THR A 54 -11.30 -2.60 -7.64
C THR A 54 -11.09 -3.96 -8.27
N ALA A 55 -11.06 -4.01 -9.58
CA ALA A 55 -10.70 -5.19 -10.36
C ALA A 55 -9.53 -4.80 -11.27
N GLN A 56 -8.42 -5.52 -11.19
CA GLN A 56 -7.25 -5.28 -12.01
C GLN A 56 -6.87 -6.57 -12.72
N TYR A 57 -6.92 -6.54 -14.05
CA TYR A 57 -6.44 -7.61 -14.92
C TYR A 57 -5.13 -7.19 -15.57
N ASN A 58 -4.08 -7.99 -15.38
CA ASN A 58 -2.78 -7.80 -16.02
C ASN A 58 -2.16 -9.17 -16.31
N GLU A 59 -1.72 -9.42 -17.55
CA GLU A 59 -0.91 -10.60 -17.89
C GLU A 59 -1.53 -11.94 -17.42
N ASN A 60 -2.84 -12.09 -17.59
CA ASN A 60 -3.67 -13.24 -17.16
C ASN A 60 -3.98 -13.34 -15.66
N ASP A 61 -3.49 -12.40 -14.84
CA ASP A 61 -3.84 -12.30 -13.44
C ASP A 61 -4.97 -11.29 -13.22
N LEU A 62 -6.07 -11.73 -12.61
CA LEU A 62 -7.17 -10.88 -12.16
C LEU A 62 -7.13 -10.72 -10.64
N ASN A 63 -6.79 -9.52 -10.16
CA ASN A 63 -6.88 -9.14 -8.76
C ASN A 63 -8.21 -8.43 -8.49
N LEU A 64 -9.04 -9.03 -7.64
CA LEU A 64 -10.25 -8.43 -7.10
C LEU A 64 -9.98 -7.98 -5.68
N ARG A 65 -10.33 -6.73 -5.37
CA ARG A 65 -10.07 -6.13 -4.08
C ARG A 65 -11.25 -5.26 -3.66
N TYR A 66 -11.68 -5.42 -2.42
CA TYR A 66 -12.65 -4.55 -1.79
C TYR A 66 -11.94 -3.69 -0.73
N CYS A 67 -12.33 -2.43 -0.57
CA CYS A 67 -11.74 -1.53 0.40
C CYS A 67 -12.86 -0.80 1.14
N TYR A 68 -13.09 -1.22 2.39
CA TYR A 68 -13.88 -0.46 3.36
C TYR A 68 -12.95 0.43 4.17
N LYS A 69 -13.35 1.69 4.39
CA LYS A 69 -12.57 2.61 5.20
C LYS A 69 -13.44 3.67 5.86
N ASP A 70 -13.34 3.74 7.18
CA ASP A 70 -13.88 4.83 7.99
C ASP A 70 -12.75 5.62 8.68
N LYS A 71 -13.08 6.40 9.72
CA LYS A 71 -12.12 7.21 10.49
C LYS A 71 -11.10 6.37 11.27
N GLU A 72 -11.49 5.18 11.69
CA GLU A 72 -10.76 4.32 12.62
C GLU A 72 -10.38 2.97 12.00
N LEU A 73 -11.19 2.41 11.12
CA LEU A 73 -11.02 1.10 10.51
C LEU A 73 -10.72 1.22 9.01
N THR A 74 -9.84 0.36 8.52
CA THR A 74 -9.69 0.03 7.10
C THR A 74 -9.67 -1.47 6.98
N LEU A 75 -10.51 -2.04 6.13
CA LEU A 75 -10.60 -3.47 5.87
C LEU A 75 -10.52 -3.69 4.36
N VAL A 76 -9.60 -4.56 3.96
CA VAL A 76 -9.28 -4.79 2.55
C VAL A 76 -9.10 -6.28 2.28
N PRO A 77 -10.18 -7.04 2.02
CA PRO A 77 -10.06 -8.37 1.48
C PRO A 77 -9.72 -8.29 -0.02
N SER A 78 -8.93 -9.25 -0.48
CA SER A 78 -8.59 -9.41 -1.89
C SER A 78 -8.45 -10.87 -2.27
N VAL A 79 -8.71 -11.16 -3.54
CA VAL A 79 -8.46 -12.46 -4.16
C VAL A 79 -7.79 -12.24 -5.52
N SER A 80 -6.78 -13.04 -5.83
CA SER A 80 -6.16 -13.10 -7.15
C SER A 80 -6.59 -14.38 -7.88
N LEU A 81 -6.90 -14.27 -9.16
CA LEU A 81 -7.26 -15.39 -10.05
C LEU A 81 -6.26 -15.44 -11.21
N PRO A 82 -5.90 -16.64 -11.71
CA PRO A 82 -6.47 -17.95 -11.37
C PRO A 82 -5.85 -18.62 -10.13
N SER A 83 -4.83 -18.01 -9.50
CA SER A 83 -4.15 -18.60 -8.34
C SER A 83 -5.07 -18.88 -7.14
N ASN A 84 -6.22 -18.22 -7.07
CA ASN A 84 -7.16 -18.21 -5.94
C ASN A 84 -6.53 -17.65 -4.66
N ALA A 85 -5.45 -16.88 -4.77
CA ALA A 85 -4.73 -16.37 -3.61
C ALA A 85 -5.54 -15.32 -2.86
N VAL A 86 -5.90 -15.63 -1.62
CA VAL A 86 -6.71 -14.75 -0.77
C VAL A 86 -5.81 -14.01 0.22
N SER A 87 -6.08 -12.72 0.43
CA SER A 87 -5.46 -11.96 1.51
C SER A 87 -6.40 -10.95 2.14
N ILE A 88 -6.09 -10.53 3.35
CA ILE A 88 -6.82 -9.51 4.09
C ILE A 88 -5.84 -8.51 4.69
N ASP A 89 -5.99 -7.22 4.34
CA ASP A 89 -5.38 -6.14 5.11
C ASP A 89 -6.40 -5.53 6.07
N PHE A 90 -5.96 -5.32 7.30
CA PHE A 90 -6.73 -4.71 8.37
C PHE A 90 -5.93 -3.55 8.97
N LYS A 91 -6.56 -2.41 9.21
CA LYS A 91 -5.95 -1.30 9.95
C LYS A 91 -6.95 -0.74 10.94
N ARG A 92 -6.56 -0.63 12.20
CA ARG A 92 -7.38 -0.06 13.28
C ARG A 92 -6.63 1.07 13.95
N ARG A 93 -7.28 2.21 14.12
CA ARG A 93 -6.85 3.30 14.99
C ARG A 93 -7.56 3.13 16.32
N PHE A 94 -6.79 3.21 17.40
CA PHE A 94 -7.31 3.23 18.76
C PHE A 94 -7.42 4.66 19.31
N GLY A 95 -6.82 5.61 18.59
CA GLY A 95 -6.82 7.02 18.90
C GLY A 95 -6.20 7.86 17.79
N PRO A 96 -5.97 9.16 18.01
CA PRO A 96 -5.32 10.02 17.04
C PRO A 96 -3.88 9.56 16.71
N ASP A 97 -3.20 8.98 17.69
CA ASP A 97 -1.78 8.66 17.62
C ASP A 97 -1.50 7.18 17.39
N ASP A 98 -2.42 6.31 17.78
CA ASP A 98 -2.26 4.86 17.76
C ASP A 98 -2.93 4.21 16.56
N LYS A 99 -2.17 3.37 15.87
CA LYS A 99 -2.64 2.60 14.72
C LYS A 99 -1.98 1.22 14.66
N LEU A 100 -2.79 0.19 14.63
CA LEU A 100 -2.40 -1.16 14.23
C LEU A 100 -2.67 -1.35 12.74
N SER A 101 -1.76 -2.00 12.04
CA SER A 101 -1.94 -2.54 10.69
C SER A 101 -1.59 -4.02 10.73
N TYR A 102 -2.39 -4.85 10.08
CA TYR A 102 -2.22 -6.29 10.00
C TYR A 102 -2.49 -6.71 8.56
N ARG A 103 -1.72 -7.66 8.05
CA ARG A 103 -1.95 -8.31 6.76
C ARG A 103 -1.81 -9.80 6.97
N TYR A 104 -2.70 -10.58 6.37
CA TYR A 104 -2.63 -12.03 6.36
C TYR A 104 -2.89 -12.55 4.94
N ILE A 105 -2.08 -13.50 4.50
CA ILE A 105 -2.16 -14.20 3.22
C ILE A 105 -2.55 -15.63 3.54
N PHE A 106 -3.70 -16.07 3.04
CA PHE A 106 -4.28 -17.36 3.41
C PHE A 106 -3.52 -18.55 2.81
N ASP A 107 -2.92 -18.38 1.63
CA ASP A 107 -2.25 -19.47 0.92
C ASP A 107 -0.93 -19.89 1.58
N THR A 108 -0.21 -18.93 2.15
CA THR A 108 1.13 -19.14 2.71
C THR A 108 1.16 -19.12 4.24
N ASP A 109 0.01 -18.84 4.88
CA ASP A 109 -0.09 -18.51 6.31
C ASP A 109 0.82 -17.34 6.74
N GLU A 110 1.28 -16.54 5.77
CA GLU A 110 2.13 -15.40 6.04
C GLU A 110 1.33 -14.21 6.55
N TRP A 111 1.90 -13.52 7.53
CA TRP A 111 1.31 -12.35 8.12
C TRP A 111 2.35 -11.34 8.56
N ASN A 112 1.93 -10.09 8.59
CA ASN A 112 2.67 -9.04 9.25
C ASN A 112 1.76 -8.18 10.10
N ALA A 113 2.29 -7.71 11.21
CA ALA A 113 1.63 -6.79 12.12
C ALA A 113 2.53 -5.60 12.37
N VAL A 114 1.99 -4.39 12.32
CA VAL A 114 2.70 -3.14 12.57
C VAL A 114 1.87 -2.25 13.46
N TYR A 115 2.38 -1.98 14.65
CA TYR A 115 1.91 -0.91 15.51
C TYR A 115 2.65 0.38 15.21
N LYS A 116 1.92 1.49 15.20
CA LYS A 116 2.42 2.86 15.07
C LYS A 116 1.85 3.68 16.22
N HIS A 117 2.72 4.40 16.91
CA HIS A 117 2.36 5.44 17.86
C HIS A 117 3.04 6.76 17.45
N LYS A 118 2.28 7.86 17.45
CA LYS A 118 2.84 9.21 17.24
C LYS A 118 3.09 9.86 18.59
N VAL A 119 4.26 10.49 18.73
CA VAL A 119 4.62 11.26 19.92
C VAL A 119 4.75 12.72 19.50
N GLY A 120 3.70 13.50 19.77
CA GLY A 120 3.59 14.87 19.29
C GLY A 120 3.65 14.97 17.76
N LYS A 121 4.22 16.07 17.22
CA LYS A 121 4.25 16.35 15.78
C LYS A 121 5.43 15.72 15.03
N ASN A 122 6.52 15.46 15.74
CA ASN A 122 7.84 15.20 15.15
C ASN A 122 8.36 13.79 15.38
N PHE A 123 7.71 12.99 16.24
CA PHE A 123 8.22 11.67 16.59
C PHE A 123 7.17 10.62 16.31
N LYS A 124 7.63 9.45 15.87
CA LYS A 124 6.76 8.29 15.67
C LYS A 124 7.54 7.03 15.96
N VAL A 125 7.03 6.23 16.87
CA VAL A 125 7.52 4.89 17.13
C VAL A 125 6.70 3.91 16.30
N LYS A 126 7.37 2.91 15.75
CA LYS A 126 6.73 1.77 15.13
C LYS A 126 7.36 0.50 15.66
N ALA A 127 6.56 -0.51 15.88
CA ALA A 127 7.04 -1.87 16.11
C ALA A 127 6.25 -2.80 15.22
N GLY A 128 6.88 -3.86 14.74
CA GLY A 128 6.21 -4.83 13.90
C GLY A 128 6.90 -6.17 13.86
N TYR A 129 6.21 -7.12 13.26
CA TYR A 129 6.70 -8.46 12.97
C TYR A 129 6.25 -8.83 11.56
N ASP A 130 7.13 -9.51 10.83
CA ASP A 130 6.87 -10.05 9.51
C ASP A 130 7.21 -11.54 9.54
N SER A 131 6.23 -12.40 9.27
CA SER A 131 6.38 -13.84 9.36
C SER A 131 7.04 -14.46 8.13
N GLU A 132 7.00 -13.81 6.96
CA GLU A 132 7.65 -14.29 5.73
C GLU A 132 9.17 -14.29 5.93
N VAL A 133 9.70 -13.18 6.44
CA VAL A 133 11.13 -13.05 6.76
C VAL A 133 11.47 -13.41 8.22
N ARG A 134 10.45 -13.70 9.03
CA ARG A 134 10.58 -14.07 10.46
C ARG A 134 11.38 -13.05 11.27
N VAL A 135 11.09 -11.76 11.10
CA VAL A 135 11.81 -10.66 11.76
C VAL A 135 10.86 -9.78 12.55
N GLY A 136 11.16 -9.62 13.84
CA GLY A 136 10.61 -8.56 14.66
C GLY A 136 11.44 -7.28 14.53
N TRP A 137 10.81 -6.13 14.51
CA TRP A 137 11.52 -4.85 14.40
C TRP A 137 10.85 -3.73 15.18
N ALA A 138 11.66 -2.77 15.60
CA ALA A 138 11.21 -1.53 16.21
C ALA A 138 11.94 -0.36 15.56
N SER A 139 11.25 0.75 15.32
CA SER A 139 11.87 1.95 14.76
C SER A 139 11.35 3.24 15.36
N LEU A 140 12.26 4.19 15.56
CA LEU A 140 11.97 5.58 15.91
C LEU A 140 12.16 6.45 14.67
N TRP A 141 11.14 7.22 14.35
CA TRP A 141 11.18 8.23 13.30
C TRP A 141 11.21 9.62 13.91
N VAL A 142 12.10 10.47 13.41
CA VAL A 142 12.23 11.89 13.79
C VAL A 142 12.02 12.77 12.56
N GLY A 143 11.10 13.73 12.65
CA GLY A 143 10.75 14.73 11.63
C GLY A 143 9.24 14.93 11.48
N GLU A 144 8.81 16.17 11.17
CA GLU A 144 7.40 16.56 11.08
C GLU A 144 6.62 15.77 10.00
N GLU A 145 5.41 15.29 10.34
CA GLU A 145 4.57 14.49 9.43
C GLU A 145 3.78 15.36 8.43
N GLY A 146 3.41 16.59 8.81
CA GLY A 146 2.50 17.47 8.08
C GLY A 146 3.15 18.55 7.22
N GLY A 147 4.47 18.67 7.25
CA GLY A 147 5.19 19.62 6.41
C GLY A 147 5.02 19.25 4.93
N LYS A 148 4.21 20.01 4.18
CA LYS A 148 4.36 20.06 2.73
C LYS A 148 5.84 20.31 2.47
N ALA A 149 6.45 19.58 1.56
CA ALA A 149 7.91 19.64 1.37
C ALA A 149 8.46 21.04 1.00
N LYS A 150 7.57 21.99 0.69
CA LYS A 150 7.89 23.42 0.49
C LYS A 150 7.96 24.25 1.77
N THR A 151 7.42 23.79 2.91
CA THR A 151 7.23 24.62 4.13
C THR A 151 7.80 24.02 5.40
N ALA A 152 8.37 22.80 5.36
CA ALA A 152 8.98 22.18 6.54
C ALA A 152 10.38 22.77 6.80
N PRO A 153 10.66 23.31 8.00
CA PRO A 153 11.97 23.91 8.32
C PRO A 153 13.11 22.89 8.38
N MET A 154 12.82 21.58 8.49
CA MET A 154 13.85 20.52 8.44
C MET A 154 13.51 19.48 7.37
N LYS A 155 14.22 19.54 6.24
CA LYS A 155 14.14 18.62 5.08
C LYS A 155 14.81 17.26 5.34
N THR A 156 14.80 16.77 6.58
CA THR A 156 15.48 15.51 6.96
C THR A 156 14.56 14.68 7.86
N LYS A 157 14.30 13.43 7.44
CA LYS A 157 13.68 12.42 8.29
C LYS A 157 14.73 11.39 8.67
N LEU A 158 14.88 11.16 9.97
CA LEU A 158 15.73 10.12 10.49
C LEU A 158 14.89 8.92 10.91
N GLN A 159 15.38 7.72 10.62
CA GLN A 159 14.86 6.47 11.13
C GLN A 159 15.99 5.67 11.76
N LEU A 160 15.82 5.34 13.04
CA LEU A 160 16.60 4.33 13.76
C LEU A 160 15.75 3.06 13.81
N MET A 161 16.25 1.93 13.35
CA MET A 161 15.52 0.66 13.38
C MET A 161 16.40 -0.45 13.97
N LEU A 162 15.83 -1.20 14.91
CA LEU A 162 16.36 -2.47 15.39
C LEU A 162 15.56 -3.60 14.72
N GLN A 163 16.25 -4.57 14.13
CA GLN A 163 15.68 -5.81 13.60
C GLN A 163 16.23 -6.99 14.38
N VAL A 164 15.34 -7.90 14.77
CA VAL A 164 15.65 -9.10 15.53
C VAL A 164 15.08 -10.30 14.76
N PRO A 165 15.93 -11.08 14.06
CA PRO A 165 15.52 -12.32 13.43
C PRO A 165 15.05 -13.33 14.48
N GLN A 166 13.95 -14.03 14.20
CA GLN A 166 13.40 -15.04 15.10
C GLN A 166 14.38 -16.19 15.34
N ASP A 167 15.12 -16.60 14.31
CA ASP A 167 16.07 -17.72 14.38
C ASP A 167 17.41 -17.36 15.06
N ASN A 168 17.73 -16.08 15.20
CA ASN A 168 18.97 -15.63 15.82
C ASN A 168 18.78 -14.35 16.64
N PRO A 169 18.07 -14.43 17.78
CA PRO A 169 17.80 -13.26 18.60
C PRO A 169 19.05 -12.66 19.25
N ARG A 170 20.17 -13.40 19.27
CA ARG A 170 21.46 -12.93 19.82
C ARG A 170 22.23 -12.03 18.87
N ASN A 171 21.87 -11.99 17.58
CA ASN A 171 22.54 -11.19 16.58
C ASN A 171 21.57 -10.23 15.88
N PRO A 172 21.13 -9.16 16.56
CA PRO A 172 20.23 -8.19 15.97
C PRO A 172 20.97 -7.26 14.99
N TYR A 173 20.23 -6.75 14.00
CA TYR A 173 20.71 -5.74 13.06
C TYR A 173 20.22 -4.36 13.46
N PHE A 174 21.11 -3.38 13.41
CA PHE A 174 20.75 -1.97 13.60
C PHE A 174 20.86 -1.23 12.27
N LEU A 175 19.74 -0.64 11.83
CA LEU A 175 19.63 0.09 10.59
C LEU A 175 19.44 1.58 10.89
N PHE A 176 20.26 2.39 10.22
CA PHE A 176 20.22 3.84 10.30
C PHE A 176 19.86 4.40 8.92
N ASN A 177 18.64 4.91 8.78
CA ASN A 177 18.16 5.45 7.51
C ASN A 177 17.96 6.96 7.64
N VAL A 178 18.61 7.72 6.75
CA VAL A 178 18.42 9.16 6.62
C VAL A 178 17.74 9.44 5.30
N LYS A 179 16.56 10.03 5.35
CA LYS A 179 15.88 10.55 4.16
C LYS A 179 15.98 12.06 4.14
N LYS A 180 16.89 12.59 3.32
CA LYS A 180 17.08 14.03 3.12
C LYS A 180 16.57 14.45 1.74
N ARG A 181 15.88 15.59 1.68
CA ARG A 181 15.54 16.27 0.43
C ARG A 181 16.59 17.33 0.13
N TRP A 182 17.11 17.32 -1.10
CA TRP A 182 18.17 18.22 -1.57
C TRP A 182 17.67 19.31 -2.53
N ASP A 183 16.37 19.38 -2.82
CA ASP A 183 15.76 20.39 -3.70
C ASP A 183 15.73 21.76 -2.99
N LEU A 184 16.62 22.68 -3.41
CA LEU A 184 16.50 24.12 -3.21
C LEU A 184 16.11 24.77 -4.54
#